data_AF-A0A8I2K5P8-F1
#
_entry.id   AF-A0A8I2K5P8-F1
#
_cell.length_a   1.000
_cell.length_b   1.000
_cell.length_c   1.000
_cell.angle_alpha   90.00
_cell.angle_beta   90.00
_cell.angle_gamma   90.00
#
_symmetry.space_group_name_H-M   'P 1'
#
loop_
_entity.id
_entity.type
_entity.pdbx_description
1 polymer ?
#
loop_
_entity_poly.entity_id
_entity_poly.type
_entity_poly.pdbx_seq_one_letter_code
_entity_poly.pdbx_strand_id
1 'polypeptide(L)'
;MAYRDKATQGHFDLESTESYIRDSMHQIGSIMLEKLLNSDNGGFQGETIPCKNKKGQDHTFKFKEFRNKDLLTVLGPVTVERAYYYDKKCREGFCPKDTQLDIKGTSFSPGMRRIMGRVGAYRPFGLGHEDIKEMAGIEASDKEIERVSYQIGSDVEEYFKDESEQLSTKTNNIIPLENMDIEKMYVLMDGTGVPVVKKEIKNRKGKGENGQAKTREAKLGCVFTQTTLDEKGFPIRDEGSTSYVGFIETAEDFGDRIYAEALSRGLEKAKKVCVIGDGAQWIWNIADFHFPGKLFTWHFIHQRMMKFTG
;
A
#
# COMPACT_ATOMS: atom_id res chain seq x y z
N MET A 1 -5.21 -24.03 -31.70
CA MET A 1 -6.19 -23.31 -32.54
C MET A 1 -5.52 -22.52 -33.66
N ALA A 2 -4.36 -21.88 -33.44
CA ALA A 2 -3.61 -21.14 -34.47
C ALA A 2 -3.40 -21.86 -35.84
N TYR A 3 -3.18 -23.18 -35.85
CA TYR A 3 -3.08 -23.93 -37.12
C TYR A 3 -4.42 -24.13 -37.85
N ARG A 4 -5.55 -24.13 -37.11
CA ARG A 4 -6.89 -24.17 -37.70
C ARG A 4 -7.26 -22.81 -38.28
N ASP A 5 -6.87 -21.70 -37.66
CA ASP A 5 -7.19 -20.35 -38.15
C ASP A 5 -6.51 -20.03 -39.48
N LYS A 6 -5.28 -20.53 -39.69
CA LYS A 6 -4.60 -20.44 -41.00
C LYS A 6 -5.37 -21.13 -42.13
N ALA A 7 -6.12 -22.19 -41.83
CA ALA A 7 -6.92 -22.92 -42.81
C ALA A 7 -8.22 -22.19 -43.19
N THR A 8 -8.74 -21.33 -42.31
CA THR A 8 -9.99 -20.58 -42.52
C THR A 8 -9.76 -19.15 -43.01
N GLN A 9 -8.69 -18.47 -42.60
CA GLN A 9 -8.43 -17.05 -42.92
C GLN A 9 -7.33 -16.84 -43.99
N GLY A 10 -6.58 -17.89 -44.35
CA GLY A 10 -5.51 -17.80 -45.37
C GLY A 10 -4.24 -17.06 -44.93
N HIS A 11 -4.25 -16.42 -43.77
CA HIS A 11 -3.08 -15.80 -43.14
C HIS A 11 -2.97 -16.18 -41.65
N PHE A 12 -1.84 -15.85 -41.04
CA PHE A 12 -1.61 -16.05 -39.62
C PHE A 12 -2.28 -14.92 -38.83
N ASP A 13 -3.02 -15.25 -37.78
CA ASP A 13 -3.48 -14.27 -36.80
C ASP A 13 -2.43 -14.17 -35.68
N LEU A 14 -1.69 -13.07 -35.68
CA LEU A 14 -0.60 -12.84 -34.74
C LEU A 14 -1.13 -12.67 -33.32
N GLU A 15 -2.20 -11.90 -33.12
CA GLU A 15 -2.77 -11.60 -31.80
C GLU A 15 -3.29 -12.88 -31.13
N SER A 16 -4.04 -13.69 -31.87
CA SER A 16 -4.52 -14.99 -31.38
C SER A 16 -3.37 -15.93 -31.05
N THR A 17 -2.28 -15.90 -31.84
CA THR A 17 -1.11 -16.73 -31.59
C THR A 17 -0.34 -16.26 -30.35
N GLU A 18 -0.12 -14.95 -30.20
CA GLU A 18 0.55 -14.37 -29.04
C GLU A 18 -0.21 -14.69 -27.75
N SER A 19 -1.53 -14.52 -27.76
CA SER A 19 -2.40 -14.87 -26.63
C SER A 19 -2.29 -16.34 -26.27
N TYR A 20 -2.34 -17.24 -27.27
CA TYR A 20 -2.21 -18.68 -27.05
C TYR A 20 -0.83 -19.08 -26.49
N ILE A 21 0.25 -18.48 -27.00
CA ILE A 21 1.61 -18.72 -26.50
C ILE A 21 1.73 -18.21 -25.06
N ARG A 22 1.22 -17.01 -24.77
CA ARG A 22 1.21 -16.42 -23.42
C ARG A 22 0.48 -17.33 -22.44
N ASP A 23 -0.72 -17.79 -22.76
CA ASP A 23 -1.51 -18.68 -21.91
C ASP A 23 -0.80 -20.02 -21.67
N SER A 24 -0.14 -20.56 -22.70
CA SER A 24 0.66 -21.79 -22.58
C SER A 24 1.87 -21.58 -21.66
N MET A 25 2.52 -20.42 -21.75
CA MET A 25 3.64 -20.07 -20.87
C MET A 25 3.20 -19.87 -19.42
N HIS A 26 2.00 -19.33 -19.19
CA HIS A 26 1.38 -19.27 -17.86
C HIS A 26 1.18 -20.66 -17.26
N GLN A 27 0.61 -21.59 -18.02
CA GLN A 27 0.41 -22.98 -17.56
C GLN A 27 1.73 -23.66 -17.18
N ILE A 28 2.74 -23.55 -18.04
CA ILE A 28 4.08 -24.10 -17.77
C ILE A 28 4.70 -23.43 -16.54
N GLY A 29 4.59 -22.10 -16.45
CA GLY A 29 5.10 -21.31 -15.33
C GLY A 29 4.45 -21.69 -14.00
N SER A 30 3.12 -21.86 -13.97
CA SER A 30 2.39 -22.32 -12.79
C SER A 30 2.87 -23.69 -12.32
N ILE A 31 3.04 -24.67 -13.22
CA ILE A 31 3.52 -26.01 -12.87
C ILE A 31 4.96 -25.95 -12.31
N MET A 32 5.82 -25.17 -12.94
CA MET A 32 7.21 -25.01 -12.50
C MET A 32 7.28 -24.35 -11.12
N LEU A 33 6.50 -23.29 -10.91
CA LEU A 33 6.41 -22.59 -9.64
C LEU A 33 5.84 -23.47 -8.54
N GLU A 34 4.77 -24.23 -8.82
CA GLU A 34 4.17 -25.16 -7.87
C GLU A 34 5.18 -26.22 -7.39
N LYS A 35 5.92 -26.83 -8.31
CA LYS A 35 6.98 -27.79 -7.98
C LYS A 35 8.08 -27.16 -7.13
N LEU A 36 8.50 -25.95 -7.45
CA LEU A 36 9.52 -25.23 -6.69
C LEU A 36 9.01 -24.87 -5.29
N LEU A 37 7.78 -24.40 -5.18
CA LEU A 37 7.16 -24.08 -3.90
C LEU A 37 7.04 -25.33 -3.04
N ASN A 38 6.79 -26.51 -3.62
CA ASN A 38 6.60 -27.76 -2.90
C ASN A 38 7.88 -28.61 -2.74
N SER A 39 9.06 -28.11 -3.15
CA SER A 39 10.33 -28.84 -3.00
C SER A 39 10.89 -28.82 -1.57
N ASP A 40 10.29 -28.05 -0.67
CA ASP A 40 10.74 -27.82 0.71
C ASP A 40 10.05 -28.71 1.76
N ASN A 41 9.39 -29.79 1.32
CA ASN A 41 8.60 -30.69 2.18
C ASN A 41 7.57 -29.92 3.02
N GLY A 42 6.85 -29.00 2.38
CA GLY A 42 5.80 -28.20 2.99
C GLY A 42 6.27 -27.23 4.08
N GLY A 43 7.57 -26.93 4.16
CA GLY A 43 8.14 -26.10 5.22
C GLY A 43 8.09 -26.78 6.59
N PHE A 44 8.19 -28.11 6.63
CA PHE A 44 8.25 -28.88 7.87
C PHE A 44 9.48 -28.51 8.70
N GLN A 45 9.27 -28.22 10.00
CA GLN A 45 10.29 -27.76 10.94
C GLN A 45 10.45 -28.70 12.14
N GLY A 46 10.16 -29.99 11.95
CA GLY A 46 10.17 -31.00 13.03
C GLY A 46 8.78 -31.24 13.62
N GLU A 47 8.68 -32.18 14.57
CA GLU A 47 7.41 -32.58 15.19
C GLU A 47 6.80 -31.48 16.07
N THR A 48 7.65 -30.59 16.61
CA THR A 48 7.25 -29.50 17.49
C THR A 48 7.97 -28.21 17.14
N ILE A 49 7.27 -27.08 17.24
CA ILE A 49 7.84 -25.73 17.09
C ILE A 49 7.40 -24.83 18.24
N PRO A 50 8.21 -23.83 18.65
CA PRO A 50 7.88 -22.97 19.78
C PRO A 50 6.69 -22.06 19.46
N CYS A 51 5.75 -21.93 20.40
CA CYS A 51 4.65 -20.99 20.30
C CYS A 51 5.03 -19.64 20.95
N LYS A 52 5.15 -18.58 20.14
CA LYS A 52 5.56 -17.24 20.61
C LYS A 52 4.42 -16.39 21.20
N ASN A 53 3.24 -16.97 21.41
CA ASN A 53 2.09 -16.21 21.89
C ASN A 53 2.30 -15.68 23.32
N LYS A 54 1.84 -14.44 23.55
CA LYS A 54 2.05 -13.55 24.73
C LYS A 54 1.57 -14.10 26.11
N LYS A 55 1.30 -15.40 26.27
CA LYS A 55 0.72 -16.00 27.48
C LYS A 55 1.72 -16.73 28.40
N GLY A 56 3.00 -16.34 28.38
CA GLY A 56 3.95 -16.62 29.47
C GLY A 56 4.13 -18.10 29.89
N GLN A 57 3.88 -19.06 29.01
CA GLN A 57 4.10 -20.49 29.28
C GLN A 57 4.83 -21.13 28.10
N ASP A 58 5.72 -22.09 28.39
CA ASP A 58 6.33 -22.96 27.38
C ASP A 58 5.25 -23.87 26.77
N HIS A 59 4.73 -23.41 25.65
CA HIS A 59 3.79 -24.13 24.79
C HIS A 59 4.40 -24.37 23.42
N THR A 60 4.04 -25.50 22.83
CA THR A 60 4.57 -25.95 21.55
C THR A 60 3.43 -26.27 20.60
N PHE A 61 3.59 -25.80 19.38
CA PHE A 61 2.82 -26.21 18.24
C PHE A 61 3.26 -27.62 17.86
N LYS A 62 2.32 -28.58 17.79
CA LYS A 62 2.62 -29.95 17.37
C LYS A 62 2.18 -30.17 15.93
N PHE A 63 3.03 -30.81 15.14
CA PHE A 63 2.69 -31.22 13.78
C PHE A 63 1.44 -32.11 13.79
N LYS A 64 0.62 -31.97 12.74
CA LYS A 64 -0.60 -32.75 12.55
C LYS A 64 -0.60 -33.45 11.21
N GLU A 65 -0.46 -32.69 10.15
CA GLU A 65 -0.61 -33.16 8.78
C GLU A 65 -0.06 -32.11 7.81
N PHE A 66 0.11 -32.51 6.55
CA PHE A 66 0.25 -31.57 5.46
C PHE A 66 -1.13 -31.13 4.98
N ARG A 67 -1.27 -29.84 4.69
CA ARG A 67 -2.49 -29.27 4.12
C ARG A 67 -2.17 -28.58 2.82
N ASN A 68 -3.09 -28.64 1.87
CA ASN A 68 -2.98 -27.88 0.63
C ASN A 68 -3.60 -26.50 0.80
N LYS A 69 -3.12 -25.55 0.00
CA LYS A 69 -3.67 -24.21 -0.12
C LYS A 69 -3.54 -23.73 -1.55
N ASP A 70 -4.66 -23.40 -2.15
CA ASP A 70 -4.69 -22.86 -3.51
C ASP A 70 -4.38 -21.36 -3.47
N LEU A 71 -3.49 -20.94 -4.37
CA LEU A 71 -3.04 -19.57 -4.52
C LEU A 71 -3.19 -19.13 -5.97
N LEU A 72 -3.63 -17.89 -6.17
CA LEU A 72 -3.47 -17.20 -7.45
C LEU A 72 -2.16 -16.40 -7.45
N THR A 73 -1.30 -16.70 -8.41
CA THR A 73 0.01 -16.05 -8.60
C THR A 73 0.04 -15.23 -9.89
N VAL A 74 1.12 -14.48 -10.11
CA VAL A 74 1.36 -13.77 -11.39
C VAL A 74 1.57 -14.71 -12.58
N LEU A 75 1.76 -16.01 -12.34
CA LEU A 75 1.87 -17.01 -13.41
C LEU A 75 0.55 -17.76 -13.62
N GLY A 76 -0.38 -17.68 -12.67
CA GLY A 76 -1.62 -18.46 -12.67
C GLY A 76 -1.86 -19.16 -11.32
N PRO A 77 -2.88 -20.04 -11.25
CA PRO A 77 -3.19 -20.81 -10.05
C PRO A 77 -2.08 -21.84 -9.75
N VAL A 78 -1.80 -22.04 -8.46
CA VAL A 78 -0.88 -23.06 -7.95
C VAL A 78 -1.41 -23.60 -6.61
N THR A 79 -1.10 -24.84 -6.28
CA THR A 79 -1.43 -25.45 -4.98
C THR A 79 -0.16 -25.63 -4.14
N VAL A 80 -0.12 -24.99 -2.97
CA VAL A 80 1.01 -25.10 -2.04
C VAL A 80 0.70 -26.12 -0.95
N GLU A 81 1.54 -27.13 -0.82
CA GLU A 81 1.55 -28.05 0.32
C GLU A 81 2.29 -27.39 1.49
N ARG A 82 1.73 -27.51 2.69
CA ARG A 82 2.21 -26.82 3.89
C ARG A 82 2.02 -27.66 5.14
N ALA A 83 3.06 -27.74 5.98
CA ALA A 83 3.03 -28.43 7.26
C ALA A 83 2.13 -27.65 8.24
N TYR A 84 1.04 -28.29 8.69
CA TYR A 84 0.10 -27.72 9.65
C TYR A 84 0.45 -28.14 11.07
N TYR A 85 0.60 -27.15 11.93
CA TYR A 85 0.81 -27.33 13.35
C TYR A 85 -0.37 -26.80 14.15
N TYR A 86 -0.62 -27.42 15.31
CA TYR A 86 -1.69 -27.00 16.20
C TYR A 86 -1.22 -27.00 17.65
N ASP A 87 -1.47 -25.89 18.35
CA ASP A 87 -1.30 -25.80 19.80
C ASP A 87 -2.65 -25.96 20.49
N LYS A 88 -2.79 -27.03 21.28
CA LYS A 88 -4.02 -27.32 22.04
C LYS A 88 -4.30 -26.30 23.16
N LYS A 89 -3.26 -25.67 23.71
CA LYS A 89 -3.40 -24.68 24.80
C LYS A 89 -3.87 -23.33 24.25
N CYS A 90 -3.22 -22.84 23.20
CA CYS A 90 -3.66 -21.61 22.51
C CYS A 90 -4.93 -21.79 21.69
N ARG A 91 -5.26 -23.04 21.30
CA ARG A 91 -6.32 -23.36 20.33
C ARG A 91 -6.12 -22.65 18.99
N GLU A 92 -4.87 -22.61 18.55
CA GLU A 92 -4.46 -21.92 17.33
C GLU A 92 -3.74 -22.88 16.38
N GLY A 93 -4.01 -22.71 15.09
CA GLY A 93 -3.32 -23.41 14.01
C GLY A 93 -2.28 -22.50 13.37
N PHE A 94 -1.13 -23.07 13.03
CA PHE A 94 -0.02 -22.33 12.43
C PHE A 94 0.63 -23.14 11.30
N CYS A 95 0.85 -22.49 10.17
CA CYS A 95 1.62 -23.01 9.04
C CYS A 95 2.83 -22.11 8.84
N PRO A 96 4.07 -22.53 9.19
CA PRO A 96 5.26 -21.68 9.07
C PRO A 96 5.46 -21.12 7.65
N LYS A 97 5.17 -21.96 6.65
CA LYS A 97 5.28 -21.62 5.23
C LYS A 97 4.35 -20.48 4.81
N ASP A 98 3.19 -20.30 5.46
CA ASP A 98 2.29 -19.18 5.16
C ASP A 98 2.94 -17.83 5.47
N THR A 99 3.74 -17.75 6.55
CA THR A 99 4.48 -16.53 6.91
C THR A 99 5.68 -16.32 5.97
N GLN A 100 6.41 -17.39 5.65
CA GLN A 100 7.60 -17.31 4.78
C GLN A 100 7.26 -16.84 3.36
N LEU A 101 6.13 -17.30 2.82
CA LEU A 101 5.67 -16.93 1.47
C LEU A 101 4.80 -15.66 1.45
N ASP A 102 4.55 -15.04 2.61
CA ASP A 102 3.65 -13.89 2.76
C ASP A 102 2.25 -14.15 2.14
N ILE A 103 1.65 -15.27 2.57
CA ILE A 103 0.32 -15.73 2.14
C ILE A 103 -0.63 -15.96 3.33
N LYS A 104 -0.26 -15.61 4.56
CA LYS A 104 -1.13 -15.76 5.73
C LYS A 104 -2.44 -14.99 5.53
N GLY A 105 -3.58 -15.65 5.75
CA GLY A 105 -4.91 -15.03 5.63
C GLY A 105 -5.36 -14.67 4.21
N THR A 106 -4.60 -15.02 3.18
CA THR A 106 -4.92 -14.71 1.78
C THR A 106 -4.70 -15.93 0.87
N SER A 107 -5.35 -15.90 -0.30
CA SER A 107 -5.15 -16.87 -1.40
C SER A 107 -4.43 -16.23 -2.59
N PHE A 108 -3.74 -15.11 -2.39
CA PHE A 108 -3.02 -14.39 -3.43
C PHE A 108 -1.55 -14.26 -3.07
N SER A 109 -0.67 -14.54 -4.04
CA SER A 109 0.76 -14.27 -3.88
C SER A 109 1.02 -12.76 -3.67
N PRO A 110 2.17 -12.37 -3.07
CA PRO A 110 2.53 -10.96 -2.91
C PRO A 110 2.55 -10.19 -4.25
N GLY A 111 3.06 -10.83 -5.32
CA GLY A 111 3.07 -10.25 -6.66
C GLY A 111 1.68 -9.97 -7.20
N MET A 112 0.74 -10.91 -6.99
CA MET A 112 -0.65 -10.74 -7.43
C MET A 112 -1.37 -9.67 -6.60
N ARG A 113 -1.20 -9.64 -5.28
CA ARG A 113 -1.76 -8.58 -4.43
C ARG A 113 -1.30 -7.19 -4.86
N ARG A 114 -0.03 -7.05 -5.25
CA ARG A 114 0.52 -5.79 -5.78
C ARG A 114 -0.16 -5.36 -7.09
N ILE A 115 -0.40 -6.28 -8.02
CA ILE A 115 -1.14 -5.98 -9.27
C ILE A 115 -2.56 -5.54 -8.95
N MET A 116 -3.27 -6.30 -8.11
CA MET A 116 -4.65 -6.01 -7.71
C MET A 116 -4.77 -4.66 -7.01
N GLY A 117 -3.87 -4.36 -6.06
CA GLY A 117 -3.84 -3.06 -5.37
C GLY A 117 -3.54 -1.89 -6.31
N ARG A 118 -2.64 -2.08 -7.29
CA ARG A 118 -2.36 -1.05 -8.30
C ARG A 118 -3.58 -0.77 -9.17
N VAL A 119 -4.23 -1.80 -9.69
CA VAL A 119 -5.43 -1.65 -10.52
C VAL A 119 -6.57 -1.03 -9.72
N GLY A 120 -6.79 -1.48 -8.48
CA GLY A 120 -7.80 -0.94 -7.58
C GLY A 120 -7.59 0.54 -7.21
N ALA A 121 -6.37 1.07 -7.31
CA ALA A 121 -6.08 2.48 -7.06
C ALA A 121 -6.39 3.40 -8.25
N TYR A 122 -6.30 2.90 -9.49
CA TYR A 122 -6.42 3.72 -10.70
C TYR A 122 -7.79 3.62 -11.40
N ARG A 123 -8.57 2.57 -11.14
CA ARG A 123 -9.82 2.28 -11.84
C ARG A 123 -10.91 1.81 -10.88
N PRO A 124 -12.20 2.04 -11.20
CA PRO A 124 -13.29 1.31 -10.57
C PRO A 124 -13.06 -0.20 -10.66
N PHE A 125 -13.30 -0.95 -9.57
CA PHE A 125 -12.98 -2.38 -9.51
C PHE A 125 -13.60 -3.21 -10.63
N GLY A 126 -14.81 -2.86 -11.08
CA GLY A 126 -15.51 -3.54 -12.18
C GLY A 126 -14.87 -3.39 -13.55
N LEU A 127 -13.96 -2.44 -13.74
CA LEU A 127 -13.11 -2.36 -14.95
C LEU A 127 -11.72 -2.94 -14.69
N GLY A 128 -11.35 -3.11 -13.41
CA GLY A 128 -10.03 -3.60 -13.03
C GLY A 128 -9.79 -5.06 -13.42
N HIS A 129 -10.83 -5.90 -13.43
CA HIS A 129 -10.67 -7.29 -13.85
C HIS A 129 -10.29 -7.40 -15.34
N GLU A 130 -10.82 -6.51 -16.18
CA GLU A 130 -10.51 -6.46 -17.62
C GLU A 130 -9.04 -6.12 -17.83
N ASP A 131 -8.54 -5.10 -17.12
CA ASP A 131 -7.13 -4.68 -17.19
C ASP A 131 -6.18 -5.81 -16.76
N ILE A 132 -6.49 -6.54 -15.67
CA ILE A 132 -5.66 -7.67 -15.23
C ILE A 132 -5.68 -8.80 -16.27
N LYS A 133 -6.85 -9.12 -16.82
CA LYS A 133 -6.97 -10.16 -17.84
C LYS A 133 -6.21 -9.80 -19.11
N GLU A 134 -6.38 -8.57 -19.59
CA GLU A 134 -5.79 -8.06 -20.81
C GLU A 134 -4.26 -7.98 -20.70
N MET A 135 -3.77 -7.31 -19.65
CA MET A 135 -2.34 -7.02 -19.51
C MET A 135 -1.55 -8.19 -18.92
N ALA A 136 -2.11 -8.90 -17.95
CA ALA A 136 -1.40 -9.96 -17.22
C ALA A 136 -1.80 -11.38 -17.65
N GLY A 137 -2.89 -11.56 -18.40
CA GLY A 137 -3.37 -12.89 -18.79
C GLY A 137 -3.97 -13.70 -17.62
N ILE A 138 -4.37 -13.03 -16.53
CA ILE A 138 -4.82 -13.67 -15.29
C ILE A 138 -6.23 -13.22 -14.95
N GLU A 139 -7.07 -14.14 -14.52
CA GLU A 139 -8.42 -13.83 -14.07
C GLU A 139 -8.46 -13.59 -12.57
N ALA A 140 -8.89 -12.39 -12.16
CA ALA A 140 -9.21 -12.04 -10.78
C ALA A 140 -10.54 -11.29 -10.78
N SER A 141 -11.46 -11.66 -9.91
CA SER A 141 -12.78 -11.03 -9.87
C SER A 141 -12.77 -9.65 -9.21
N ASP A 142 -13.74 -8.81 -9.55
CA ASP A 142 -13.93 -7.48 -8.95
C ASP A 142 -13.95 -7.52 -7.44
N LYS A 143 -14.60 -8.54 -6.87
CA LYS A 143 -14.74 -8.73 -5.42
C LYS A 143 -13.42 -9.09 -4.76
N GLU A 144 -12.56 -9.81 -5.46
CA GLU A 144 -11.22 -10.12 -4.98
C GLU A 144 -10.34 -8.88 -5.02
N ILE A 145 -10.40 -8.09 -6.10
CA ILE A 145 -9.68 -6.80 -6.23
C ILE A 145 -10.13 -5.83 -5.13
N GLU A 146 -11.44 -5.69 -4.92
CA GLU A 146 -12.04 -4.87 -3.86
C GLU A 146 -11.51 -5.30 -2.48
N ARG A 147 -11.60 -6.59 -2.14
CA ARG A 147 -11.16 -7.13 -0.84
C ARG A 147 -9.66 -6.92 -0.61
N VAL A 148 -8.83 -7.18 -1.63
CA VAL A 148 -7.38 -6.97 -1.53
C VAL A 148 -7.06 -5.48 -1.38
N SER A 149 -7.77 -4.60 -2.08
CA SER A 149 -7.57 -3.15 -1.95
C SER A 149 -7.91 -2.65 -0.53
N TYR A 150 -9.01 -3.14 0.06
CA TYR A 150 -9.36 -2.85 1.45
C TYR A 150 -8.35 -3.40 2.46
N GLN A 151 -7.83 -4.61 2.22
CA GLN A 151 -6.78 -5.19 3.07
C GLN A 151 -5.51 -4.35 3.00
N ILE A 152 -5.04 -4.00 1.81
CA ILE A 152 -3.86 -3.13 1.63
C ILE A 152 -4.08 -1.78 2.32
N GLY A 153 -5.27 -1.17 2.19
CA GLY A 153 -5.60 0.07 2.90
C GLY A 153 -5.54 -0.08 4.42
N SER A 154 -5.97 -1.23 4.94
CA SER A 154 -5.92 -1.54 6.39
C SER A 154 -4.49 -1.78 6.87
N ASP A 155 -3.66 -2.48 6.07
CA ASP A 155 -2.24 -2.72 6.35
C ASP A 155 -1.46 -1.39 6.36
N VAL A 156 -1.79 -0.46 5.45
CA VAL A 156 -1.22 0.90 5.41
C VAL A 156 -1.64 1.70 6.65
N GLU A 157 -2.90 1.62 7.07
CA GLU A 157 -3.38 2.28 8.29
C GLU A 157 -2.66 1.76 9.54
N GLU A 158 -2.49 0.44 9.66
CA GLU A 158 -1.76 -0.19 10.77
C GLU A 158 -0.30 0.21 10.78
N TYR A 159 0.36 0.23 9.61
CA TYR A 159 1.74 0.71 9.47
C TYR A 159 1.93 2.12 10.01
N PHE A 160 1.09 3.08 9.61
CA PHE A 160 1.19 4.46 10.08
C PHE A 160 0.85 4.62 11.57
N LYS A 161 -0.06 3.80 12.11
CA LYS A 161 -0.35 3.78 13.55
C LYS A 161 0.83 3.29 14.36
N ASP A 162 1.41 2.16 13.97
CA ASP A 162 2.59 1.58 14.63
C ASP A 162 3.78 2.55 14.57
N GLU A 163 3.99 3.23 13.44
CA GLU A 163 5.05 4.24 13.29
C GLU A 163 4.82 5.44 14.21
N SER A 164 3.59 5.96 14.26
CA SER A 164 3.21 7.08 15.15
C SER A 164 3.33 6.72 16.63
N GLU A 165 2.90 5.52 17.04
CA GLU A 165 3.05 5.02 18.41
C GLU A 165 4.52 4.84 18.80
N GLN A 166 5.36 4.37 17.88
CA GLN A 166 6.79 4.22 18.11
C GLN A 166 7.49 5.58 18.27
N LEU A 167 7.12 6.58 17.47
CA LEU A 167 7.67 7.94 17.53
C LEU A 167 7.22 8.68 18.80
N SER A 168 5.97 8.50 19.24
CA SER A 168 5.47 9.11 20.47
C SER A 168 6.05 8.49 21.75
N THR A 169 6.44 7.21 21.71
CA THR A 169 7.02 6.50 22.87
C THR A 169 8.55 6.47 22.90
N LYS A 170 9.22 6.66 21.76
CA LYS A 170 10.68 6.72 21.66
C LYS A 170 11.11 8.02 20.99
N THR A 171 11.51 9.00 21.80
CA THR A 171 12.19 10.23 21.37
C THR A 171 13.54 9.99 20.66
N ASN A 172 13.94 8.75 20.33
CA ASN A 172 15.31 8.43 19.92
C ASN A 172 15.46 7.38 18.79
N ASN A 173 14.37 6.87 18.19
CA ASN A 173 14.47 6.00 17.02
C ASN A 173 14.02 6.72 15.74
N ILE A 174 14.64 7.87 15.52
CA ILE A 174 14.66 8.53 14.21
C ILE A 174 15.43 7.57 13.30
N ILE A 175 14.94 7.30 12.08
CA ILE A 175 15.77 6.70 11.03
C ILE A 175 17.10 7.47 11.04
N PRO A 176 18.27 6.82 11.14
CA PRO A 176 19.53 7.54 11.04
C PRO A 176 19.65 8.04 9.60
N LEU A 177 19.01 9.17 9.29
CA LEU A 177 19.49 10.09 8.27
C LEU A 177 20.84 10.53 8.82
N GLU A 178 21.87 9.82 8.38
CA GLU A 178 23.28 10.06 8.70
C GLU A 178 23.55 11.56 8.57
N ASN A 179 23.83 12.23 9.70
CA ASN A 179 24.39 13.58 9.79
C ASN A 179 23.92 14.59 8.74
N MET A 180 22.64 14.61 8.37
CA MET A 180 22.09 15.68 7.55
C MET A 180 21.68 16.82 8.47
N ASP A 181 22.45 17.90 8.41
CA ASP A 181 22.11 19.18 9.00
C ASP A 181 20.97 19.76 8.14
N ILE A 182 19.71 19.38 8.44
CA ILE A 182 18.53 19.72 7.63
C ILE A 182 18.31 21.24 7.70
N GLU A 183 18.67 21.97 6.63
CA GLU A 183 18.51 23.41 6.62
C GLU A 183 17.03 23.81 6.56
N LYS A 184 16.27 23.18 5.65
CA LYS A 184 14.84 23.45 5.46
C LYS A 184 14.07 22.15 5.22
N MET A 185 13.01 21.97 5.98
CA MET A 185 11.98 20.96 5.74
C MET A 185 10.70 21.66 5.28
N TYR A 186 10.00 21.07 4.32
CA TYR A 186 8.72 21.55 3.83
C TYR A 186 7.63 20.57 4.21
N VAL A 187 6.50 21.10 4.68
CA VAL A 187 5.29 20.34 4.97
C VAL A 187 4.16 20.97 4.18
N LEU A 188 3.73 20.27 3.13
CA LEU A 188 2.62 20.69 2.28
C LEU A 188 1.36 19.99 2.74
N MET A 189 0.25 20.72 2.82
CA MET A 189 -1.07 20.18 3.16
C MET A 189 -2.10 20.66 2.14
N ASP A 190 -2.97 19.75 1.72
CA ASP A 190 -4.07 20.05 0.81
C ASP A 190 -5.30 19.20 1.16
N GLY A 191 -6.49 19.69 0.78
CA GLY A 191 -7.76 19.01 0.94
C GLY A 191 -8.45 18.87 -0.41
N THR A 192 -8.77 17.64 -0.81
CA THR A 192 -9.47 17.38 -2.08
C THR A 192 -10.74 16.57 -1.88
N GLY A 193 -11.79 16.92 -2.61
CA GLY A 193 -13.07 16.21 -2.57
C GLY A 193 -13.03 14.95 -3.42
N VAL A 194 -13.03 13.78 -2.78
CA VAL A 194 -13.13 12.48 -3.45
C VAL A 194 -14.59 12.09 -3.61
N PRO A 195 -15.10 11.83 -4.83
CA PRO A 195 -16.44 11.29 -5.03
C PRO A 195 -16.57 9.92 -4.37
N VAL A 196 -17.64 9.70 -3.61
CA VAL A 196 -17.88 8.43 -2.92
C VAL A 196 -19.30 7.92 -3.14
N VAL A 197 -19.53 6.64 -2.91
CA VAL A 197 -20.85 6.02 -3.04
C VAL A 197 -21.83 6.55 -1.99
N LYS A 198 -23.14 6.52 -2.30
CA LYS A 198 -24.21 7.05 -1.43
C LYS A 198 -24.19 6.50 0.00
N LYS A 199 -23.69 5.29 0.20
CA LYS A 199 -23.58 4.66 1.53
C LYS A 199 -22.57 5.38 2.43
N GLU A 200 -21.52 5.97 1.88
CA GLU A 200 -20.44 6.63 2.64
C GLU A 200 -20.74 8.08 3.05
N ILE A 201 -21.78 8.68 2.48
CA ILE A 201 -22.24 10.05 2.77
C ILE A 201 -23.49 10.08 3.64
N LYS A 202 -23.96 8.91 4.12
CA LYS A 202 -25.15 8.82 4.97
C LYS A 202 -24.94 9.70 6.22
N ASN A 203 -25.88 10.60 6.48
CA ASN A 203 -25.86 11.58 7.57
C ASN A 203 -24.80 12.70 7.45
N ARG A 204 -24.21 12.93 6.27
CA ARG A 204 -23.28 14.06 6.04
C ARG A 204 -23.93 15.17 5.22
N LYS A 205 -23.80 16.40 5.71
CA LYS A 205 -24.27 17.61 5.01
C LYS A 205 -23.30 17.96 3.87
N GLY A 206 -23.83 18.24 2.69
CA GLY A 206 -23.09 18.72 1.54
C GLY A 206 -23.33 20.20 1.26
N LYS A 207 -22.52 20.77 0.35
CA LYS A 207 -22.66 22.15 -0.13
C LYS A 207 -23.69 22.33 -1.26
N GLY A 208 -24.36 21.26 -1.70
CA GLY A 208 -25.37 21.33 -2.78
C GLY A 208 -26.73 21.82 -2.29
N GLU A 209 -27.59 22.28 -3.20
CA GLU A 209 -28.93 22.82 -2.92
C GLU A 209 -29.81 21.88 -2.08
N ASN A 210 -29.65 20.56 -2.26
CA ASN A 210 -30.40 19.55 -1.52
C ASN A 210 -29.73 19.13 -0.18
N GLY A 211 -28.66 19.80 0.24
CA GLY A 211 -27.90 19.51 1.46
C GLY A 211 -27.19 18.15 1.49
N GLN A 212 -27.19 17.39 0.39
CA GLN A 212 -26.54 16.08 0.28
C GLN A 212 -25.05 16.21 -0.06
N ALA A 213 -24.18 15.57 0.73
CA ALA A 213 -22.76 15.46 0.40
C ALA A 213 -22.58 14.57 -0.84
N LYS A 214 -21.72 14.96 -1.78
CA LYS A 214 -21.36 14.14 -2.96
C LYS A 214 -19.93 13.59 -2.88
N THR A 215 -19.12 14.18 -2.01
CA THR A 215 -17.71 13.88 -1.85
C THR A 215 -17.38 13.73 -0.36
N ARG A 216 -16.28 13.04 -0.08
CA ARG A 216 -15.59 13.14 1.21
C ARG A 216 -14.26 13.86 0.98
N GLU A 217 -13.87 14.70 1.90
CA GLU A 217 -12.58 15.39 1.82
C GLU A 217 -11.46 14.42 2.22
N ALA A 218 -10.59 14.11 1.26
CA ALA A 218 -9.31 13.50 1.54
C ALA A 218 -8.31 14.60 1.88
N LYS A 219 -7.55 14.40 2.96
CA LYS A 219 -6.45 15.28 3.36
C LYS A 219 -5.16 14.66 2.87
N LEU A 220 -4.36 15.46 2.20
CA LEU A 220 -3.10 15.06 1.60
C LEU A 220 -1.98 15.87 2.24
N GLY A 221 -0.91 15.19 2.62
CA GLY A 221 0.28 15.77 3.18
C GLY A 221 1.51 15.35 2.39
N CYS A 222 2.48 16.23 2.26
CA CYS A 222 3.76 15.93 1.63
C CYS A 222 4.91 16.54 2.45
N VAL A 223 5.89 15.73 2.81
CA VAL A 223 7.07 16.16 3.56
C VAL A 223 8.31 15.96 2.70
N PHE A 224 9.19 16.95 2.63
CA PHE A 224 10.48 16.82 1.93
C PHE A 224 11.50 17.81 2.48
N THR A 225 12.77 17.60 2.15
CA THR A 225 13.86 18.51 2.50
C THR A 225 14.42 19.21 1.26
N GLN A 226 15.12 20.32 1.49
CA GLN A 226 15.78 21.08 0.44
C GLN A 226 17.13 21.60 0.92
N THR A 227 18.19 21.21 0.22
CA THR A 227 19.57 21.68 0.45
C THR A 227 20.10 22.54 -0.69
N THR A 228 19.55 22.43 -1.89
CA THR A 228 20.07 23.10 -3.09
C THR A 228 19.04 23.99 -3.79
N LEU A 229 19.53 24.92 -4.60
CA LEU A 229 18.75 25.77 -5.49
C LEU A 229 19.17 25.49 -6.94
N ASP A 230 18.26 25.67 -7.90
CA ASP A 230 18.58 25.65 -9.32
C ASP A 230 19.33 26.92 -9.76
N GLU A 231 19.76 26.97 -11.02
CA GLU A 231 20.47 28.11 -11.61
C GLU A 231 19.66 29.42 -11.58
N LYS A 232 18.33 29.34 -11.43
CA LYS A 232 17.40 30.47 -11.35
C LYS A 232 17.05 30.83 -9.90
N GLY A 233 17.65 30.15 -8.92
CA GLY A 233 17.42 30.36 -7.49
C GLY A 233 16.16 29.69 -6.94
N PHE A 234 15.53 28.76 -7.67
CA PHE A 234 14.37 28.01 -7.19
C PHE A 234 14.79 26.80 -6.33
N PRO A 235 14.04 26.48 -5.27
CA PRO A 235 14.33 25.33 -4.43
C PRO A 235 14.19 24.01 -5.20
N ILE A 236 15.23 23.17 -5.13
CA ILE A 236 15.22 21.79 -5.62
C ILE A 236 14.99 20.87 -4.41
N ARG A 237 14.07 19.92 -4.53
CA ARG A 237 13.83 18.91 -3.49
C ARG A 237 15.03 17.96 -3.43
N ASP A 238 15.47 17.61 -2.22
CA ASP A 238 16.51 16.60 -2.07
C ASP A 238 15.98 15.25 -2.57
N GLU A 239 16.79 14.55 -3.37
CA GLU A 239 16.42 13.26 -3.95
C GLU A 239 16.11 12.25 -2.84
N GLY A 240 15.01 11.51 -2.97
CA GLY A 240 14.57 10.51 -1.97
C GLY A 240 14.03 11.08 -0.66
N SER A 241 14.04 12.40 -0.46
CA SER A 241 13.54 13.02 0.79
C SER A 241 12.02 13.08 0.88
N THR A 242 11.31 12.95 -0.25
CA THR A 242 9.87 13.20 -0.34
C THR A 242 9.05 12.00 0.16
N SER A 243 8.08 12.29 1.02
CA SER A 243 7.04 11.36 1.47
C SER A 243 5.66 11.98 1.43
N TYR A 244 4.65 11.11 1.51
CA TYR A 244 3.25 11.48 1.40
C TYR A 244 2.41 10.76 2.43
N VAL A 245 1.43 11.47 2.99
CA VAL A 245 0.35 10.91 3.80
C VAL A 245 -0.98 11.32 3.16
N GLY A 246 -1.98 10.44 3.15
CA GLY A 246 -3.23 10.72 2.44
C GLY A 246 -4.39 9.88 2.89
N PHE A 247 -5.36 10.48 3.59
CA PHE A 247 -6.47 9.76 4.22
C PHE A 247 -7.77 10.57 4.22
N ILE A 248 -8.90 9.86 4.30
CA ILE A 248 -10.23 10.47 4.46
C ILE A 248 -10.62 10.46 5.95
N GLU A 249 -10.03 11.38 6.70
CA GLU A 249 -10.09 11.48 8.16
C GLU A 249 -10.43 12.89 8.66
N THR A 250 -10.46 13.07 9.98
CA THR A 250 -10.64 14.39 10.60
C THR A 250 -9.40 15.26 10.43
N ALA A 251 -9.49 16.56 10.70
CA ALA A 251 -8.30 17.42 10.62
C ALA A 251 -7.32 17.10 11.76
N GLU A 252 -7.86 16.71 12.91
CA GLU A 252 -7.13 16.33 14.10
C GLU A 252 -6.30 15.06 13.85
N ASP A 253 -6.93 13.97 13.39
CA ASP A 253 -6.22 12.72 13.08
C ASP A 253 -5.14 12.93 12.01
N PHE A 254 -5.43 13.75 11.00
CA PHE A 254 -4.48 14.10 9.96
C PHE A 254 -3.28 14.92 10.49
N GLY A 255 -3.53 15.81 11.46
CA GLY A 255 -2.50 16.60 12.13
C GLY A 255 -1.47 15.73 12.84
N ASP A 256 -1.93 14.77 13.63
CA ASP A 256 -1.06 13.80 14.31
C ASP A 256 -0.23 13.00 13.30
N ARG A 257 -0.85 12.60 12.18
CA ARG A 257 -0.20 11.80 11.14
C ARG A 257 0.89 12.57 10.38
N ILE A 258 0.59 13.78 9.91
CA ILE A 258 1.59 14.59 9.19
C ILE A 258 2.74 15.00 10.11
N TYR A 259 2.46 15.19 11.40
CA TYR A 259 3.48 15.44 12.40
C TYR A 259 4.39 14.23 12.63
N ALA A 260 3.83 13.03 12.76
CA ALA A 260 4.60 11.79 12.86
C ALA A 260 5.49 11.56 11.63
N GLU A 261 4.97 11.76 10.42
CA GLU A 261 5.77 11.67 9.18
C GLU A 261 6.90 12.72 9.17
N ALA A 262 6.64 13.96 9.60
CA ALA A 262 7.70 14.96 9.69
C ALA A 262 8.78 14.54 10.70
N LEU A 263 8.41 13.99 11.86
CA LEU A 263 9.34 13.46 12.86
C LEU A 263 10.20 12.32 12.31
N SER A 264 9.61 11.35 11.61
CA SER A 264 10.34 10.23 10.99
C SER A 264 11.37 10.72 9.96
N ARG A 265 11.07 11.85 9.31
CA ARG A 265 11.95 12.57 8.36
C ARG A 265 12.96 13.53 9.01
N GLY A 266 13.05 13.55 10.34
CA GLY A 266 14.05 14.33 11.07
C GLY A 266 13.65 15.76 11.39
N LEU A 267 12.36 16.03 11.61
CA LEU A 267 11.83 17.35 12.00
C LEU A 267 12.65 18.03 13.12
N GLU A 268 13.12 17.27 14.10
CA GLU A 268 13.90 17.80 15.23
C GLU A 268 15.28 18.36 14.82
N LYS A 269 15.82 17.90 13.69
CA LYS A 269 17.10 18.37 13.14
C LYS A 269 16.90 19.52 12.14
N ALA A 270 15.66 19.86 11.79
CA ALA A 270 15.37 20.90 10.81
C ALA A 270 15.53 22.30 11.41
N LYS A 271 16.48 23.09 10.88
CA LYS A 271 16.69 24.48 11.31
C LYS A 271 15.50 25.38 10.98
N LYS A 272 14.82 25.11 9.87
CA LYS A 272 13.60 25.78 9.44
C LYS A 272 12.61 24.78 8.91
N VAL A 273 11.33 25.03 9.19
CA VAL A 273 10.22 24.26 8.64
C VAL A 273 9.27 25.23 7.97
N CYS A 274 8.91 24.94 6.73
CA CYS A 274 8.03 25.74 5.90
C CYS A 274 6.73 24.98 5.68
N VAL A 275 5.66 25.47 6.30
CA VAL A 275 4.31 24.92 6.06
C VAL A 275 3.68 25.65 4.89
N ILE A 276 3.17 24.87 3.93
CA ILE A 276 2.51 25.36 2.71
C ILE A 276 1.15 24.68 2.62
N GLY A 277 0.09 25.44 2.40
CA GLY A 277 -1.23 24.86 2.17
C GLY A 277 -2.15 25.80 1.42
N ASP A 278 -3.39 25.36 1.26
CA ASP A 278 -4.46 26.22 0.78
C ASP A 278 -4.95 27.18 1.89
N GLY A 279 -5.99 27.96 1.60
CA GLY A 279 -6.54 28.92 2.56
C GLY A 279 -7.39 28.29 3.68
N ALA A 280 -7.46 26.96 3.81
CA ALA A 280 -8.35 26.33 4.77
C ALA A 280 -7.87 26.50 6.22
N GLN A 281 -8.77 26.90 7.11
CA GLN A 281 -8.45 27.18 8.52
C GLN A 281 -7.83 25.98 9.24
N TRP A 282 -8.26 24.76 8.90
CA TRP A 282 -7.77 23.55 9.55
C TRP A 282 -6.27 23.32 9.32
N ILE A 283 -5.71 23.73 8.16
CA ILE A 283 -4.27 23.63 7.88
C ILE A 283 -3.48 24.48 8.86
N TRP A 284 -3.92 25.72 9.08
CA TRP A 284 -3.23 26.66 9.95
C TRP A 284 -3.36 26.26 11.42
N ASN A 285 -4.50 25.69 11.82
CA ASN A 285 -4.65 25.13 13.17
C ASN A 285 -3.66 23.97 13.42
N ILE A 286 -3.48 23.07 12.45
CA ILE A 286 -2.47 22.00 12.52
C ILE A 286 -1.07 22.60 12.58
N ALA A 287 -0.79 23.62 11.75
CA ALA A 287 0.49 24.29 11.72
C ALA A 287 0.86 24.93 13.06
N ASP A 288 -0.07 25.64 13.68
CA ASP A 288 0.14 26.29 14.97
C ASP A 288 0.34 25.27 16.10
N PHE A 289 -0.39 24.15 16.06
CA PHE A 289 -0.35 23.12 17.10
C PHE A 289 0.90 22.23 17.01
N HIS A 290 1.17 21.65 15.83
CA HIS A 290 2.25 20.66 15.64
C HIS A 290 3.59 21.30 15.24
N PHE A 291 3.56 22.52 14.72
CA PHE A 291 4.73 23.19 14.16
C PHE A 291 4.91 24.61 14.74
N PRO A 292 5.09 24.76 16.08
CA PRO A 292 5.30 26.07 16.70
C PRO A 292 6.63 26.70 16.28
N GLY A 293 6.64 28.02 16.05
CA GLY A 293 7.85 28.84 15.81
C GLY A 293 8.36 28.93 14.36
N LYS A 294 7.51 28.64 13.36
CA LYS A 294 7.95 28.37 11.97
C LYS A 294 7.49 29.42 10.94
N LEU A 295 8.23 29.50 9.82
CA LEU A 295 8.02 30.47 8.75
C LEU A 295 6.82 30.05 7.88
N PHE A 296 5.71 30.76 8.02
CA PHE A 296 4.51 30.58 7.20
C PHE A 296 4.67 31.25 5.85
N THR A 297 4.34 30.55 4.76
CA THR A 297 4.27 31.17 3.44
C THR A 297 2.89 30.96 2.81
N TRP A 298 2.16 32.06 2.64
CA TRP A 298 0.85 32.09 2.00
C TRP A 298 0.98 32.04 0.46
N HIS A 299 0.19 31.13 -0.14
CA HIS A 299 -0.56 31.22 -1.41
C HIS A 299 0.09 31.56 -2.77
N PHE A 300 1.30 32.13 -2.88
CA PHE A 300 1.83 32.46 -4.22
C PHE A 300 2.44 31.26 -4.98
N ILE A 301 2.61 30.11 -4.32
CA ILE A 301 3.32 28.95 -4.89
C ILE A 301 2.35 27.83 -5.35
N HIS A 302 1.11 27.78 -4.85
CA HIS A 302 0.16 26.71 -5.18
C HIS A 302 -0.10 26.61 -6.70
N GLN A 303 -0.19 27.74 -7.40
CA GLN A 303 -0.38 27.79 -8.85
C GLN A 303 0.91 27.59 -9.67
N ARG A 304 2.09 27.77 -9.07
CA ARG A 304 3.38 27.74 -9.77
C ARG A 304 4.14 26.44 -9.56
N MET A 305 3.98 25.76 -8.41
CA MET A 305 4.58 24.43 -8.15
C MET A 305 3.86 23.28 -8.89
N MET A 306 2.57 23.38 -9.20
CA MET A 306 1.90 22.39 -10.06
C MET A 306 2.46 22.33 -11.50
N LYS A 307 3.28 23.29 -11.92
CA LYS A 307 3.99 23.24 -13.21
C LYS A 307 5.32 22.47 -13.16
N PHE A 308 5.75 22.00 -11.98
CA PHE A 308 7.01 21.26 -11.80
C PHE A 308 6.81 19.75 -11.66
N THR A 309 5.56 19.26 -11.80
CA THR A 309 5.26 17.84 -11.99
C THR A 309 4.94 17.62 -13.47
N GLY A 310 5.99 17.50 -14.28
CA GLY A 310 5.95 17.13 -15.69
C GLY A 310 7.19 16.34 -16.03
#